data_AF-A0A7X3U3C5-F1
#
_entry.id   AF-A0A7X3U3C5-F1
#
_cell.length_a   1.000
_cell.length_b   1.000
_cell.length_c   1.000
_cell.angle_alpha   90.00
_cell.angle_beta   90.00
_cell.angle_gamma   90.00
#
_symmetry.space_group_name_H-M   'P 1'
#
loop_
_entity.id
_entity.type
_entity.pdbx_description
1 polymer ?
#
loop_
_entity_poly.entity_id
_entity_poly.type
_entity_poly.pdbx_seq_one_letter_code
_entity_poly.pdbx_strand_id
1 'polypeptide(L)'
;MNIEEFTGEKLLEYPETEVFREWIAQRAFTWFRTAQQDEHALGHLLQWMIVISVPDIAHLEEELRENGSLSAEGSLDFYNYLVGLSPSEASALARQTYARASSDDLADLYNRLVTAASERLTPDLHPNDEGIAALRQVGLLTP
;
A
#
# COMPACT_ATOMS: atom_id res chain seq x y z
N MET A 1 -0.51 2.76 -22.49
CA MET A 1 -1.14 1.45 -22.70
C MET A 1 -0.89 0.64 -21.44
N ASN A 2 -1.77 0.81 -20.46
CA ASN A 2 -1.81 -0.07 -19.30
C ASN A 2 -2.48 -1.39 -19.71
N ILE A 3 -2.39 -2.41 -18.86
CA ILE A 3 -2.92 -3.74 -19.19
C ILE A 3 -4.45 -3.71 -19.38
N GLU A 4 -5.16 -2.86 -18.64
CA GLU A 4 -6.62 -2.71 -18.68
C GLU A 4 -7.09 -2.06 -20.00
N GLU A 5 -6.35 -1.09 -20.52
CA GLU A 5 -6.56 -0.47 -21.84
C GLU A 5 -6.34 -1.49 -22.96
N PHE A 6 -5.40 -2.41 -22.79
CA PHE A 6 -5.11 -3.46 -23.77
C PHE A 6 -6.13 -4.59 -23.73
N THR A 7 -6.59 -5.00 -22.55
CA THR A 7 -7.54 -6.11 -22.36
C THR A 7 -9.00 -5.68 -22.43
N GLY A 8 -9.30 -4.41 -22.17
CA GLY A 8 -10.66 -3.92 -21.92
C GLY A 8 -11.23 -4.36 -20.56
N GLU A 9 -10.42 -5.01 -19.72
CA GLU A 9 -10.83 -5.53 -18.42
C GLU A 9 -10.52 -4.52 -17.33
N LYS A 10 -11.44 -4.35 -16.38
CA LYS A 10 -11.18 -3.65 -15.12
C LYS A 10 -10.57 -4.66 -14.17
N LEU A 11 -9.27 -4.57 -13.91
CA LEU A 11 -8.53 -5.50 -13.08
C LEU A 11 -8.41 -5.03 -11.64
N LEU A 12 -8.35 -3.71 -11.42
CA LEU A 12 -8.01 -3.08 -10.14
C LEU A 12 -9.07 -2.09 -9.60
N GLU A 13 -10.21 -1.94 -10.27
CA GLU A 13 -11.33 -1.13 -9.77
C GLU A 13 -12.20 -1.95 -8.80
N TYR A 14 -12.54 -1.41 -7.65
CA TYR A 14 -13.37 -2.10 -6.65
C TYR A 14 -14.48 -1.19 -6.13
N PRO A 15 -15.70 -1.70 -5.91
CA PRO A 15 -16.84 -0.86 -5.59
C PRO A 15 -16.75 -0.25 -4.19
N GLU A 16 -17.14 1.01 -4.08
CA GLU A 16 -17.26 1.75 -2.82
C GLU A 16 -18.45 1.24 -1.98
N THR A 17 -18.26 0.09 -1.34
CA THR A 17 -19.26 -0.56 -0.48
C THR A 17 -18.70 -0.81 0.91
N GLU A 18 -19.58 -0.97 1.89
CA GLU A 18 -19.17 -1.29 3.27
C GLU A 18 -18.33 -2.57 3.33
N VAL A 19 -18.66 -3.57 2.51
CA VAL A 19 -17.92 -4.83 2.43
C VAL A 19 -16.46 -4.61 2.06
N PHE A 20 -16.17 -3.72 1.11
CA PHE A 20 -14.79 -3.41 0.71
C PHE A 20 -14.08 -2.53 1.75
N ARG A 21 -14.77 -1.59 2.40
CA ARG A 21 -14.21 -0.80 3.51
C ARG A 21 -13.83 -1.68 4.69
N GLU A 22 -14.73 -2.58 5.10
CA GLU A 22 -14.48 -3.58 6.15
C GLU A 22 -13.32 -4.50 5.76
N TRP A 23 -13.26 -4.93 4.50
CA TRP A 23 -12.17 -5.77 4.00
C TRP A 23 -10.81 -5.05 4.10
N ILE A 24 -10.73 -3.78 3.68
CA ILE A 24 -9.53 -2.94 3.79
C ILE A 24 -9.10 -2.84 5.26
N ALA A 25 -10.00 -2.42 6.14
CA ALA A 25 -9.73 -2.22 7.56
C ALA A 25 -9.28 -3.53 8.23
N GLN A 26 -9.97 -4.64 7.96
CA GLN A 26 -9.64 -5.94 8.52
C GLN A 26 -8.30 -6.46 8.02
N ARG A 27 -7.97 -6.25 6.74
CA ARG A 27 -6.69 -6.68 6.17
C ARG A 27 -5.53 -5.88 6.74
N ALA A 28 -5.66 -4.56 6.79
CA ALA A 28 -4.70 -3.68 7.43
C ALA A 28 -4.49 -4.09 8.89
N PHE A 29 -5.57 -4.20 9.67
CA PHE A 29 -5.50 -4.60 11.08
C PHE A 29 -4.82 -5.96 11.27
N THR A 30 -5.08 -6.91 10.37
CA THR A 30 -4.42 -8.22 10.39
C THR A 30 -2.91 -8.06 10.26
N TRP A 31 -2.41 -7.25 9.31
CA TRP A 31 -0.99 -7.01 9.16
C TRP A 31 -0.35 -6.48 10.45
N PHE A 32 -0.96 -5.47 11.08
CA PHE A 32 -0.44 -4.94 12.36
C PHE A 32 -0.42 -5.99 13.47
N ARG A 33 -1.47 -6.82 13.57
CA ARG A 33 -1.56 -7.84 14.61
C ARG A 33 -0.56 -8.99 14.41
N THR A 34 -0.23 -9.32 13.16
CA THR A 34 0.61 -10.49 12.83
C THR A 34 2.03 -10.14 12.42
N ALA A 35 2.42 -8.87 12.29
CA ALA A 35 3.74 -8.46 11.83
C ALA A 35 4.92 -9.05 12.63
N GLN A 36 4.73 -9.36 13.91
CA GLN A 36 5.78 -10.01 14.71
C GLN A 36 5.97 -11.51 14.42
N GLN A 37 5.01 -12.14 13.73
CA GLN A 37 4.95 -13.59 13.51
C GLN A 37 4.87 -13.96 12.02
N ASP A 38 4.62 -12.98 11.15
CA ASP A 38 4.42 -13.16 9.71
C ASP A 38 5.27 -12.13 8.95
N GLU A 39 6.31 -12.62 8.27
CA GLU A 39 7.23 -11.80 7.49
C GLU A 39 6.54 -11.09 6.32
N HIS A 40 5.46 -11.66 5.77
CA HIS A 40 4.69 -11.00 4.70
C HIS A 40 3.92 -9.80 5.24
N ALA A 41 3.26 -9.96 6.39
CA ALA A 41 2.59 -8.87 7.09
C ALA A 41 3.58 -7.74 7.43
N LEU A 42 4.76 -8.10 7.97
CA LEU A 42 5.81 -7.13 8.25
C LEU A 42 6.31 -6.44 6.98
N GLY A 43 6.50 -7.19 5.90
CA GLY A 43 6.94 -6.66 4.61
C GLY A 43 5.99 -5.60 4.05
N HIS A 44 4.67 -5.84 4.14
CA HIS A 44 3.69 -4.85 3.71
C HIS A 44 3.72 -3.57 4.56
N LEU A 45 3.81 -3.70 5.89
CA LEU A 45 3.94 -2.52 6.76
C LEU A 45 5.23 -1.75 6.49
N LEU A 46 6.35 -2.46 6.33
CA LEU A 46 7.63 -1.83 6.02
C LEU A 46 7.58 -1.05 4.71
N GLN A 47 6.90 -1.53 3.67
CA GLN A 47 6.74 -0.79 2.42
C GLN A 47 6.05 0.55 2.65
N TRP A 48 4.90 0.56 3.33
CA TRP A 48 4.19 1.80 3.68
C TRP A 48 5.04 2.73 4.54
N MET A 49 5.69 2.19 5.57
CA MET A 49 6.54 2.99 6.45
C MET A 49 7.72 3.60 5.71
N ILE A 50 8.33 2.86 4.78
CA ILE A 50 9.46 3.37 3.98
C ILE A 50 8.98 4.53 3.10
N VAL A 51 7.89 4.35 2.34
CA VAL A 51 7.32 5.42 1.50
C VAL A 51 7.02 6.67 2.32
N ILE A 52 6.51 6.50 3.54
CA ILE A 52 6.08 7.61 4.39
C ILE A 52 7.24 8.29 5.15
N SER A 53 8.30 7.57 5.49
CA SER A 53 9.29 8.05 6.47
C SER A 53 10.71 8.25 5.94
N VAL A 54 11.00 7.83 4.71
CA VAL A 54 12.34 7.93 4.13
C VAL A 54 12.53 9.25 3.39
N PRO A 55 13.49 10.10 3.82
CA PRO A 55 13.73 11.40 3.19
C PRO A 55 14.15 11.33 1.72
N ASP A 56 14.93 10.32 1.34
CA ASP A 56 15.48 10.19 -0.03
C ASP A 56 14.39 9.96 -1.09
N ILE A 57 13.20 9.54 -0.67
CA ILE A 57 12.03 9.31 -1.52
C ILE A 57 10.80 10.07 -1.00
N ALA A 58 11.01 11.20 -0.32
CA ALA A 58 9.93 11.98 0.30
C ALA A 58 8.85 12.45 -0.70
N HIS A 59 9.19 12.61 -1.98
CA HIS A 59 8.23 12.93 -3.04
C HIS A 59 7.19 11.83 -3.26
N LEU A 60 7.50 10.56 -2.92
CA LEU A 60 6.53 9.47 -2.99
C LEU A 60 5.48 9.56 -1.87
N GLU A 61 5.85 10.10 -0.70
CA GLU A 61 4.87 10.41 0.35
C GLU A 61 3.92 11.51 -0.08
N GLU A 62 4.45 12.54 -0.74
CA GLU A 62 3.66 13.64 -1.29
C GLU A 62 2.67 13.12 -2.35
N GLU A 63 3.14 12.28 -3.28
CA GLU A 63 2.30 11.65 -4.30
C GLU A 63 1.20 10.78 -3.68
N LEU A 64 1.56 9.94 -2.71
CA LEU A 64 0.62 9.08 -1.98
C LEU A 64 -0.46 9.91 -1.27
N ARG A 65 -0.10 11.07 -0.70
CA ARG A 65 -1.04 11.98 -0.04
C ARG A 65 -1.97 12.68 -1.03
N GLU A 66 -1.48 13.00 -2.22
CA GLU A 66 -2.27 13.70 -3.25
C GLU A 66 -3.22 12.75 -3.99
N ASN A 67 -2.79 11.52 -4.24
CA ASN A 67 -3.48 10.58 -5.13
C ASN A 67 -4.07 9.37 -4.40
N GLY A 68 -3.81 9.21 -3.10
CA GLY A 68 -4.16 8.01 -2.34
C GLY A 68 -3.37 6.76 -2.75
N SER A 69 -2.53 6.83 -3.78
CA SER A 69 -1.68 5.75 -4.29
C SER A 69 -0.47 6.27 -5.04
N LEU A 70 0.59 5.47 -5.13
CA LEU A 70 1.68 5.72 -6.07
C LEU A 70 1.21 5.45 -7.51
N SER A 71 1.54 6.35 -8.43
CA SER A 71 1.40 6.11 -9.86
C SER A 71 2.32 4.98 -10.33
N ALA A 72 2.22 4.60 -11.60
CA ALA A 72 3.15 3.66 -12.20
C ALA A 72 4.62 4.17 -12.15
N GLU A 73 4.82 5.49 -12.26
CA GLU A 73 6.14 6.11 -12.17
C GLU A 73 6.65 6.11 -10.73
N GLY A 74 5.83 6.55 -9.76
CA GLY A 74 6.17 6.50 -8.35
C GLY A 74 6.43 5.08 -7.84
N SER A 75 5.65 4.11 -8.30
CA SER A 75 5.85 2.68 -8.00
C SER A 75 7.18 2.16 -8.54
N LEU A 76 7.55 2.56 -9.76
CA LEU A 76 8.83 2.17 -10.37
C LEU A 76 10.01 2.84 -9.65
N ASP A 77 9.86 4.10 -9.27
CA ASP A 77 10.87 4.81 -8.50
C ASP A 77 11.08 4.19 -7.11
N PHE A 78 9.98 3.84 -6.42
CA PHE A 78 10.05 3.10 -5.17
C PHE A 78 10.75 1.75 -5.34
N TYR A 79 10.41 1.00 -6.38
CA TYR A 79 11.07 -0.25 -6.72
C TYR A 79 12.57 -0.04 -6.93
N ASN A 80 12.96 0.94 -7.75
CA ASN A 80 14.35 1.27 -8.04
C ASN A 80 15.14 1.67 -6.79
N TYR A 81 14.53 2.46 -5.90
CA TYR A 81 15.09 2.78 -4.60
C TYR A 81 15.39 1.50 -3.80
N LEU A 82 14.40 0.61 -3.66
CA LEU A 82 14.57 -0.63 -2.89
C LEU A 82 15.63 -1.57 -3.47
N VAL A 83 15.66 -1.77 -4.80
CA VAL A 83 16.65 -2.65 -5.44
C VAL A 83 18.03 -2.03 -5.58
N GLY A 84 18.13 -0.70 -5.44
CA GLY A 84 19.40 0.02 -5.39
C GLY A 84 20.17 -0.18 -4.08
N LEU A 85 19.50 -0.61 -3.01
CA LEU A 85 20.12 -0.87 -1.71
C LEU A 85 20.96 -2.15 -1.76
N SER A 86 22.18 -2.09 -1.20
CA SER A 86 22.92 -3.30 -0.86
C SER A 86 22.17 -4.10 0.22
N PRO A 87 22.44 -5.41 0.36
CA PRO A 87 21.81 -6.22 1.42
C PRO A 87 21.99 -5.65 2.83
N SER A 88 23.14 -5.02 3.11
CA SER A 88 23.42 -4.35 4.38
C SER A 88 22.59 -3.08 4.57
N GLU A 89 22.43 -2.26 3.53
CA GLU A 89 21.62 -1.04 3.58
C GLU A 89 20.14 -1.38 3.74
N ALA A 90 19.62 -2.34 2.97
CA ALA A 90 18.24 -2.81 3.10
C ALA A 90 17.96 -3.34 4.52
N SER A 91 18.89 -4.13 5.09
CA SER A 91 18.78 -4.61 6.46
C SER A 91 18.81 -3.47 7.49
N ALA A 92 19.65 -2.46 7.28
CA ALA A 92 19.75 -1.31 8.17
C ALA A 92 18.49 -0.43 8.10
N LEU A 93 17.99 -0.19 6.89
CA LEU A 93 16.75 0.55 6.63
C LEU A 93 15.58 -0.12 7.34
N ALA A 94 15.33 -1.41 7.08
CA ALA A 94 14.22 -2.13 7.71
C ALA A 94 14.28 -2.09 9.25
N ARG A 95 15.48 -2.26 9.84
CA ARG A 95 15.66 -2.15 11.29
C ARG A 95 15.39 -0.74 11.79
N GLN A 96 15.89 0.29 11.10
CA GLN A 96 15.72 1.67 11.51
C GLN A 96 14.25 2.10 11.40
N THR A 97 13.59 1.75 10.31
CA THR A 97 12.15 2.01 10.09
C THR A 97 11.30 1.34 11.17
N TYR A 98 11.54 0.06 11.44
CA TYR A 98 10.77 -0.67 12.45
C TYR A 98 11.08 -0.20 13.88
N ALA A 99 12.35 0.01 14.22
CA ALA A 99 12.76 0.39 15.58
C ALA A 99 12.31 1.81 15.98
N ARG A 100 12.04 2.67 15.00
CA ARG A 100 11.53 4.04 15.25
C ARG A 100 10.03 4.10 15.45
N ALA A 101 9.29 3.05 15.08
CA ALA A 101 7.85 3.04 15.16
C ALA A 101 7.39 2.89 16.62
N SER A 102 6.89 3.97 17.20
CA SER A 102 6.12 3.91 18.43
C SER A 102 4.73 3.33 18.18
N SER A 103 4.00 3.02 19.26
CA SER A 103 2.59 2.62 19.15
C SER A 103 1.73 3.68 18.46
N ASP A 104 2.06 4.96 18.66
CA ASP A 104 1.33 6.09 18.08
C ASP A 104 1.63 6.21 16.59
N ASP A 105 2.90 6.00 16.19
CA ASP A 105 3.29 5.97 14.77
C ASP A 105 2.60 4.81 14.03
N LEU A 106 2.45 3.65 14.66
CA LEU A 106 1.74 2.51 14.09
C LEU A 106 0.24 2.77 13.96
N ALA A 107 -0.37 3.46 14.93
CA ALA A 107 -1.77 3.85 14.85
C ALA A 107 -2.00 4.90 13.74
N ASP A 108 -1.10 5.88 13.60
CA ASP A 108 -1.12 6.84 12.50
C ASP A 108 -0.96 6.14 11.15
N LEU A 109 0.01 5.24 11.02
CA LEU A 109 0.23 4.44 9.82
C LEU A 109 -1.03 3.65 9.43
N TYR A 110 -1.69 3.01 10.40
CA TYR A 110 -2.93 2.28 10.16
C TYR A 110 -4.01 3.20 9.59
N ASN A 111 -4.23 4.35 10.21
CA ASN A 111 -5.24 5.31 9.76
C ASN A 111 -4.94 5.83 8.36
N ARG A 112 -3.68 6.17 8.08
CA ARG A 112 -3.25 6.65 6.76
C ARG A 112 -3.44 5.61 5.68
N LEU A 113 -3.02 4.37 5.95
CA LEU A 113 -3.18 3.24 5.02
C LEU A 113 -4.66 2.99 4.73
N VAL A 114 -5.51 2.88 5.76
CA VAL A 114 -6.94 2.61 5.57
C VAL A 114 -7.63 3.75 4.83
N THR A 115 -7.27 5.00 5.11
CA THR A 115 -7.82 6.18 4.43
C THR A 115 -7.45 6.15 2.95
N ALA A 116 -6.15 6.08 2.63
CA ALA A 116 -5.64 6.05 1.27
C ALA A 116 -6.21 4.86 0.47
N ALA A 117 -6.27 3.66 1.07
CA ALA A 117 -6.85 2.48 0.45
C ALA A 117 -8.36 2.65 0.17
N SER A 118 -9.09 3.30 1.08
CA SER A 118 -10.53 3.52 0.93
C SER A 118 -10.86 4.54 -0.16
N GLU A 119 -9.98 5.52 -0.39
CA GLU A 119 -10.13 6.53 -1.45
C GLU A 119 -9.95 5.94 -2.86
N ARG A 120 -9.36 4.75 -2.98
CA ARG A 120 -9.22 4.01 -4.25
C ARG A 120 -10.48 3.27 -4.67
N LEU A 121 -11.48 3.17 -3.79
CA LEU A 121 -12.75 2.54 -4.14
C LEU A 121 -13.52 3.40 -5.13
N THR A 122 -14.16 2.75 -6.09
CA THR A 122 -14.88 3.39 -7.19
C THR A 122 -16.36 3.55 -6.82
N PRO A 123 -16.87 4.79 -6.71
CA PRO A 123 -18.30 5.03 -6.52
C PRO A 123 -19.12 4.50 -7.70
N ASP A 124 -20.33 4.02 -7.43
CA ASP A 124 -21.29 3.54 -8.43
C ASP A 124 -20.79 2.41 -9.35
N LEU A 125 -19.67 1.75 -9.02
CA LEU A 125 -19.20 0.58 -9.76
C LEU A 125 -20.15 -0.59 -9.52
N HIS A 126 -20.69 -1.14 -10.60
CA HIS A 126 -21.56 -2.30 -10.50
C HIS A 126 -20.75 -3.53 -10.06
N PRO A 127 -21.24 -4.38 -9.13
CA PRO A 127 -20.46 -5.53 -8.62
C PRO A 127 -20.00 -6.54 -9.68
N ASN A 128 -20.71 -6.63 -10.82
CA ASN A 128 -20.27 -7.49 -11.94
C ASN A 128 -19.09 -6.92 -12.73
N ASP A 129 -18.77 -5.64 -12.50
CA ASP A 129 -17.67 -4.92 -13.15
C ASP A 129 -16.49 -4.73 -12.18
N GLU A 130 -16.51 -5.41 -11.01
CA GLU A 130 -15.41 -5.37 -10.06
C GLU A 130 -14.15 -6.05 -10.60
N GLY A 131 -13.01 -5.55 -10.13
CA GLY A 131 -11.69 -6.07 -10.43
C GLY A 131 -11.48 -7.50 -9.93
N ILE A 132 -10.40 -8.11 -10.41
CA ILE A 132 -10.08 -9.50 -10.08
C ILE A 132 -9.87 -9.63 -8.58
N ALA A 133 -10.59 -10.55 -7.94
CA ALA A 133 -10.53 -10.78 -6.50
C ALA A 133 -9.11 -11.09 -5.98
N ALA A 134 -8.31 -11.81 -6.78
CA ALA A 134 -6.92 -12.13 -6.46
C ALA A 134 -5.98 -10.92 -6.45
N LEU A 135 -6.37 -9.81 -7.08
CA LEU A 135 -5.58 -8.59 -7.17
C LEU A 135 -5.98 -7.54 -6.12
N ARG A 136 -7.03 -7.78 -5.31
CA ARG A 136 -7.57 -6.80 -4.33
C ARG A 136 -6.50 -6.22 -3.42
N GLN A 137 -5.61 -7.06 -2.91
CA GLN A 137 -4.53 -6.62 -2.04
C GLN A 137 -3.52 -5.72 -2.76
N VAL A 138 -3.22 -6.02 -4.02
CA VAL A 138 -2.34 -5.19 -4.84
C VAL A 138 -3.04 -3.87 -5.21
N GLY A 139 -4.30 -3.92 -5.67
CA GLY A 139 -5.02 -2.71 -6.07
C GLY A 139 -5.32 -1.76 -4.92
N LEU A 140 -5.63 -2.28 -3.72
CA LEU A 140 -6.13 -1.47 -2.61
C LEU A 140 -5.08 -1.19 -1.53
N LEU A 141 -4.07 -2.03 -1.33
CA LEU A 141 -3.25 -1.99 -0.11
C LEU A 141 -1.75 -1.86 -0.35
N THR A 142 -1.27 -1.77 -1.57
CA THR A 142 0.11 -1.30 -1.82
C THR A 142 0.16 0.22 -1.66
N PRO A 143 1.27 0.82 -1.20
CA PRO A 143 1.42 2.28 -1.25
C PRO A 143 1.21 2.77 -2.68
#